data_AF-A0A3G9IJC8-F1
#
_entry.id   AF-A0A3G9IJC8-F1
#
_cell.length_a   1.000
_cell.length_b   1.000
_cell.length_c   1.000
_cell.angle_alpha   90.00
_cell.angle_beta   90.00
_cell.angle_gamma   90.00
#
_symmetry.space_group_name_H-M   'P 1'
#
loop_
_entity.id
_entity.type
_entity.pdbx_description
1 polymer ?
#
loop_
_entity_poly.entity_id
_entity_poly.type
_entity_poly.pdbx_seq_one_letter_code
_entity_poly.pdbx_strand_id
1 'polypeptide(L)'
;MNKLGFIPILLLLVLTLTGCNLFESKKDIPIEMVAFNSLTDEEKDLIPASPKDSIVKKVTVNGEIESVIDKNYNKDEVYSVTFNNTETNSSGNLMVFFDLDKKTFVGKSKHSLE
;
A
#
# COMPACT_ATOMS: atom_id res chain seq x y z
N MET A 1 -32.00 46.27 30.72
CA MET A 1 -31.30 46.13 29.42
C MET A 1 -29.82 46.33 29.73
N ASN A 2 -28.84 45.51 29.34
CA ASN A 2 -28.39 45.22 27.97
C ASN A 2 -27.68 43.83 27.99
N LYS A 3 -28.34 42.75 27.57
CA LYS A 3 -27.72 41.40 27.46
C LYS A 3 -27.76 40.85 26.03
N LEU A 4 -27.81 41.75 25.04
CA LEU A 4 -28.01 41.39 23.63
C LEU A 4 -26.75 41.52 22.77
N GLY A 5 -25.57 41.77 23.37
CA GLY A 5 -24.30 41.95 22.65
C GLY A 5 -23.41 40.70 22.59
N PHE A 6 -23.67 39.68 23.41
CA PHE A 6 -22.78 38.51 23.52
C PHE A 6 -23.08 37.38 22.51
N ILE A 7 -24.31 37.34 21.99
CA ILE A 7 -24.76 36.30 21.06
C ILE A 7 -24.03 36.35 19.71
N PRO A 8 -23.84 37.50 19.03
CA PRO A 8 -23.16 37.52 17.73
C PRO A 8 -21.66 37.22 17.85
N ILE A 9 -21.03 37.60 18.96
CA ILE A 9 -19.61 37.34 19.24
C ILE A 9 -19.35 35.85 19.47
N LEU A 10 -20.24 35.19 20.21
CA LEU A 10 -20.15 33.75 20.44
C LEU A 10 -20.31 32.97 19.14
N LEU A 11 -21.23 33.39 18.25
CA LEU A 11 -21.47 32.74 16.96
C LEU A 11 -20.28 32.89 16.00
N LEU A 12 -19.57 34.02 16.03
CA LEU A 12 -18.37 34.27 15.23
C LEU A 12 -17.18 33.38 15.67
N LEU A 13 -17.10 33.07 16.96
CA LEU A 13 -16.02 32.24 17.54
C LEU A 13 -16.14 30.76 17.14
N VAL A 14 -17.36 30.26 16.90
CA VAL A 14 -17.56 28.86 16.48
C VAL A 14 -17.11 28.63 15.02
N LEU A 15 -17.19 29.66 14.17
CA LEU A 15 -16.80 29.59 12.76
C LEU A 15 -15.28 29.56 12.54
N THR A 16 -14.47 29.98 13.51
CA THR A 16 -13.00 29.94 13.41
C THR A 16 -12.40 28.62 13.89
N LEU A 17 -13.17 27.78 14.60
CA LEU A 17 -12.72 26.49 15.14
C LEU A 17 -12.85 25.33 14.14
N THR A 18 -13.55 25.50 13.02
CA THR A 18 -13.71 24.46 11.97
C THR A 18 -12.59 24.45 10.91
N GLY A 19 -11.49 25.18 11.13
CA GLY A 19 -10.56 25.58 10.07
C GLY A 19 -9.28 24.77 9.81
N CYS A 20 -8.98 23.64 10.48
CA CYS A 20 -7.61 23.05 10.35
C CYS A 20 -7.49 21.53 10.12
N ASN A 21 -8.56 20.78 9.83
CA ASN A 21 -8.45 19.31 9.62
C ASN A 21 -8.94 18.80 8.25
N LEU A 22 -9.17 19.68 7.27
CA LEU A 22 -9.80 19.29 6.00
C LEU A 22 -8.83 18.84 4.89
N PHE A 23 -7.52 18.89 5.12
CA PHE A 23 -6.54 18.54 4.08
C PHE A 23 -5.39 17.69 4.62
N GLU A 24 -5.68 16.69 5.46
CA GLU A 24 -4.77 15.55 5.53
C GLU A 24 -5.03 14.66 4.31
N SER A 25 -4.69 15.18 3.13
CA SER A 25 -4.48 14.32 1.95
C SER A 25 -3.26 13.49 2.29
N LYS A 26 -3.48 12.34 2.94
CA LYS A 26 -2.51 11.25 2.89
C LYS A 26 -2.31 11.00 1.41
N LYS A 27 -1.22 11.54 0.84
CA LYS A 27 -0.82 11.26 -0.53
C LYS A 27 -0.86 9.75 -0.65
N ASP A 28 -1.77 9.22 -1.45
CA ASP A 28 -1.86 7.78 -1.66
C ASP A 28 -0.51 7.34 -2.21
N ILE A 29 0.24 6.62 -1.38
CA ILE A 29 1.54 6.08 -1.76
C ILE A 29 1.24 4.99 -2.79
N PRO A 30 1.86 5.03 -3.98
CA PRO A 30 1.69 3.98 -4.98
C PRO A 30 2.04 2.61 -4.38
N ILE A 31 1.26 1.58 -4.70
CA ILE A 31 1.44 0.23 -4.14
C ILE A 31 2.83 -0.33 -4.44
N GLU A 32 3.42 0.06 -5.57
CA GLU A 32 4.78 -0.31 -5.97
C GLU A 32 5.82 0.19 -4.96
N MET A 33 5.62 1.39 -4.42
CA MET A 33 6.50 1.96 -3.40
C MET A 33 6.27 1.30 -2.03
N VAL A 34 5.02 0.95 -1.72
CA VAL A 34 4.70 0.17 -0.51
C VAL A 34 5.37 -1.21 -0.60
N ALA A 35 5.29 -1.87 -1.75
CA ALA A 35 5.96 -3.12 -2.04
C ALA A 35 7.47 -3.01 -1.87
N PHE A 36 8.09 -2.01 -2.50
CA PHE A 36 9.53 -1.79 -2.39
C PHE A 36 9.98 -1.57 -0.94
N ASN A 37 9.20 -0.81 -0.16
CA ASN A 37 9.49 -0.55 1.24
C ASN A 37 9.30 -1.78 2.15
N SER A 38 8.55 -2.79 1.72
CA SER A 38 8.39 -4.06 2.45
C SER A 38 9.57 -5.03 2.29
N LEU A 39 10.49 -4.75 1.35
CA LEU A 39 11.65 -5.58 1.08
C LEU A 39 12.79 -5.35 2.08
N THR A 40 13.61 -6.38 2.25
CA THR A 40 14.93 -6.25 2.89
C THR A 40 15.87 -5.46 2.00
N ASP A 41 16.95 -4.91 2.56
CA ASP A 41 17.88 -4.09 1.78
C ASP A 41 18.62 -4.94 0.74
N GLU A 42 18.95 -6.20 1.06
CA GLU A 42 19.53 -7.15 0.10
C GLU A 42 18.58 -7.47 -1.06
N GLU A 43 17.27 -7.44 -0.84
CA GLU A 43 16.28 -7.64 -1.91
C GLU A 43 16.10 -6.39 -2.77
N LYS A 44 16.19 -5.20 -2.17
CA LYS A 44 16.13 -3.93 -2.92
C LYS A 44 17.32 -3.79 -3.84
N ASP A 45 18.50 -4.23 -3.42
CA ASP A 45 19.73 -4.23 -4.22
C ASP A 45 19.62 -5.10 -5.48
N LEU A 46 18.68 -6.06 -5.50
CA LEU A 46 18.40 -6.89 -6.68
C LEU A 46 17.48 -6.23 -7.71
N ILE A 47 16.95 -5.03 -7.44
CA ILE A 47 16.01 -4.33 -8.32
C ILE A 47 16.79 -3.26 -9.11
N PRO A 48 17.23 -3.55 -10.34
CA PRO A 48 18.02 -2.60 -11.13
C PRO A 48 17.18 -1.47 -11.75
N ALA A 49 15.85 -1.62 -11.76
CA ALA A 49 14.91 -0.68 -12.37
C ALA A 49 14.16 0.16 -11.31
N SER A 50 13.41 1.16 -11.76
CA SER A 50 12.56 1.92 -10.85
C SER A 50 11.44 1.03 -10.33
N PRO A 51 11.13 1.04 -9.01
CA PRO A 51 9.96 0.34 -8.47
C PRO A 51 8.65 0.69 -9.18
N LYS A 52 8.54 1.91 -9.72
CA LYS A 52 7.35 2.36 -10.47
C LYS A 52 7.13 1.62 -11.79
N ASP A 53 8.15 0.96 -12.31
CA ASP A 53 8.04 0.21 -13.56
C ASP A 53 7.45 -1.19 -13.32
N SER A 54 7.25 -1.58 -12.05
CA SER A 54 6.72 -2.88 -11.65
C SER A 54 5.34 -3.17 -12.25
N ILE A 55 5.07 -4.45 -12.47
CA ILE A 55 3.76 -4.91 -12.94
C ILE A 55 2.88 -5.17 -11.72
N VAL A 56 1.76 -4.44 -11.63
CA VAL A 56 0.75 -4.64 -10.59
C VAL A 56 -0.45 -5.37 -11.15
N LYS A 57 -0.85 -6.49 -10.53
CA LYS A 57 -2.02 -7.27 -10.92
C LYS A 57 -2.84 -7.64 -9.70
N LYS A 58 -4.16 -7.69 -9.85
CA LYS A 58 -5.05 -8.37 -8.90
C LYS A 58 -5.17 -9.83 -9.36
N VAL A 59 -4.88 -10.77 -8.47
CA VAL A 59 -4.83 -12.20 -8.79
C VAL A 59 -5.61 -12.99 -7.74
N THR A 60 -6.22 -14.10 -8.17
CA THR A 60 -6.86 -15.06 -7.27
C THR A 60 -5.80 -15.88 -6.55
N VAL A 61 -5.97 -16.09 -5.25
CA VAL A 61 -5.11 -16.96 -4.44
C VAL A 61 -5.31 -18.40 -4.90
N ASN A 62 -4.25 -18.98 -5.48
CA ASN A 62 -4.16 -20.40 -5.82
C ASN A 62 -3.20 -21.11 -4.84
N GLY A 63 -3.03 -22.42 -4.97
CA GLY A 63 -2.17 -23.19 -4.05
C GLY A 63 -0.71 -22.74 -4.01
N GLU A 64 -0.18 -22.19 -5.09
CA GLU A 64 1.18 -21.65 -5.12
C GLU A 64 1.28 -20.34 -4.33
N ILE A 65 0.34 -19.43 -4.53
CA ILE A 65 0.26 -18.16 -3.78
C ILE A 65 -0.01 -18.46 -2.29
N GLU A 66 -0.92 -19.39 -1.99
CA GLU A 66 -1.24 -19.83 -0.62
C GLU A 66 0.00 -20.32 0.13
N SER A 67 0.96 -20.95 -0.57
CA SER A 67 2.19 -21.46 0.03
C SER A 67 3.19 -20.36 0.46
N VAL A 68 3.06 -19.15 -0.08
CA VAL A 68 4.00 -18.03 0.12
C VAL A 68 3.39 -16.81 0.83
N ILE A 69 2.08 -16.80 1.07
CA ILE A 69 1.39 -15.76 1.83
C ILE A 69 1.11 -16.20 3.28
N ASP A 70 0.65 -15.27 4.12
CA ASP A 70 0.25 -15.53 5.50
C ASP A 70 -0.80 -16.65 5.54
N LYS A 71 -0.56 -17.66 6.37
CA LYS A 71 -1.45 -18.82 6.56
C LYS A 71 -2.83 -18.46 7.10
N ASN A 72 -2.98 -17.29 7.69
CA ASN A 72 -4.25 -16.77 8.20
C ASN A 72 -4.96 -15.86 7.19
N TYR A 73 -4.39 -15.65 6.00
CA TYR A 73 -5.04 -14.89 4.95
C TYR A 73 -6.25 -15.67 4.43
N ASN A 74 -7.44 -15.10 4.58
CA ASN A 74 -8.71 -15.79 4.37
C ASN A 74 -9.52 -15.23 3.18
N LYS A 75 -8.89 -14.43 2.32
CA LYS A 75 -9.52 -13.84 1.13
C LYS A 75 -9.02 -14.56 -0.12
N ASP A 76 -9.88 -14.63 -1.13
CA ASP A 76 -9.58 -15.37 -2.37
C ASP A 76 -8.74 -14.57 -3.37
N GLU A 77 -8.40 -13.32 -3.08
CA GLU A 77 -7.68 -12.44 -4.01
C GLU A 77 -6.61 -11.63 -3.28
N VAL A 78 -5.53 -11.31 -3.98
CA VAL A 78 -4.44 -10.44 -3.53
C VAL A 78 -4.03 -9.49 -4.65
N TYR A 79 -3.37 -8.39 -4.29
CA TYR A 79 -2.55 -7.65 -5.24
C TYR A 79 -1.15 -8.24 -5.29
N SER A 80 -0.67 -8.55 -6.49
CA SER A 80 0.71 -8.92 -6.76
C SER A 80 1.45 -7.74 -7.38
N VAL A 81 2.64 -7.45 -6.88
CA VAL A 81 3.60 -6.50 -7.44
C VAL A 81 4.83 -7.29 -7.87
N THR A 82 5.08 -7.35 -9.17
CA THR A 82 6.24 -8.02 -9.76
C THR A 82 7.28 -6.99 -10.18
N PHE A 83 8.47 -7.05 -9.58
CA PHE A 83 9.58 -6.17 -9.92
C PHE A 83 10.29 -6.65 -11.19
N ASN A 84 10.40 -5.78 -12.18
CA ASN A 84 11.02 -6.12 -13.46
C ASN A 84 12.53 -6.35 -13.33
N ASN A 85 13.08 -7.19 -14.22
CA ASN A 85 14.51 -7.46 -14.34
C ASN A 85 15.14 -7.99 -13.04
N THR A 86 14.35 -8.72 -12.24
CA THR A 86 14.82 -9.37 -11.00
C THR A 86 14.99 -10.88 -11.15
N GLU A 87 14.50 -11.44 -12.27
CA GLU A 87 14.74 -12.83 -12.65
C GLU A 87 16.24 -13.12 -12.83
N THR A 88 16.62 -14.33 -12.44
CA THR A 88 17.97 -14.88 -12.66
C THR A 88 17.84 -16.25 -13.31
N ASN A 89 18.96 -16.82 -13.75
CA ASN A 89 18.97 -18.16 -14.36
C ASN A 89 18.38 -19.26 -13.45
N SER A 90 18.30 -19.03 -12.14
CA SER A 90 17.82 -19.97 -11.13
C SER A 90 16.60 -19.50 -10.35
N SER A 91 16.06 -18.31 -10.64
CA SER A 91 14.93 -17.74 -9.90
C SER A 91 14.02 -16.91 -10.80
N GLY A 92 12.72 -16.98 -10.57
CA GLY A 92 11.77 -16.08 -11.22
C GLY A 92 11.92 -14.64 -10.73
N ASN A 93 11.06 -13.76 -11.23
CA ASN A 93 11.00 -12.39 -10.76
C ASN A 93 10.58 -12.33 -9.28
N LEU A 94 11.07 -11.32 -8.57
CA LEU A 94 10.66 -10.98 -7.22
C LEU A 94 9.23 -10.44 -7.25
N MET A 95 8.34 -11.14 -6.57
CA MET A 95 6.93 -10.80 -6.44
C MET A 95 6.56 -10.59 -4.99
N VAL A 96 5.76 -9.56 -4.74
CA VAL A 96 5.28 -9.19 -3.41
C VAL A 96 3.76 -9.14 -3.42
N PHE A 97 3.14 -9.75 -2.42
CA PHE A 97 1.69 -9.86 -2.30
C PHE A 97 1.16 -8.96 -1.20
N PHE A 98 0.07 -8.27 -1.52
CA PHE A 98 -0.66 -7.38 -0.62
C PHE A 98 -2.13 -7.75 -0.55
N ASP A 99 -2.75 -7.46 0.59
CA ASP A 99 -4.20 -7.46 0.73
C ASP A 99 -4.84 -6.45 -0.24
N LEU A 100 -6.14 -6.59 -0.45
CA LEU A 100 -6.99 -5.73 -1.26
C LEU A 100 -6.99 -4.26 -0.82
N ASP A 101 -6.53 -3.96 0.40
CA ASP A 101 -6.31 -2.59 0.89
C ASP A 101 -5.06 -1.90 0.30
N LYS A 102 -4.24 -2.65 -0.46
CA LYS A 102 -2.97 -2.22 -1.10
C LYS A 102 -1.88 -1.74 -0.13
N LYS A 103 -2.02 -2.07 1.16
CA LYS A 103 -1.14 -1.56 2.24
C LYS A 103 -0.62 -2.69 3.12
N THR A 104 -1.45 -3.70 3.36
CA THR A 104 -1.11 -4.84 4.20
C THR A 104 -0.31 -5.85 3.39
N PHE A 105 0.99 -5.95 3.67
CA PHE A 105 1.86 -6.99 3.11
C PHE A 105 1.42 -8.35 3.64
N VAL A 106 1.23 -9.32 2.75
CA VAL A 106 0.79 -10.68 3.10
C VAL A 106 1.77 -11.76 2.68
N GLY A 107 2.76 -11.48 1.83
CA GLY A 107 3.77 -12.47 1.44
C GLY A 107 4.65 -12.04 0.28
N LYS A 108 5.62 -12.90 -0.09
CA LYS A 108 6.51 -12.67 -1.24
C LYS A 108 7.04 -13.98 -1.82
N SER A 109 7.39 -13.97 -3.10
CA SER A 109 8.00 -15.10 -3.82
C SER A 109 9.13 -14.64 -4.73
N LYS A 110 10.13 -15.50 -4.93
CA LYS A 110 11.17 -15.38 -5.98
C LYS A 110 11.09 -16.52 -7.01
N HIS A 111 9.98 -17.26 -7.00
CA HIS A 111 9.72 -18.34 -7.94
C HIS A 111 8.78 -17.84 -9.04
N SER A 112 8.98 -18.32 -10.26
CA SER A 112 8.01 -18.09 -11.33
C SER A 112 6.73 -18.84 -10.96
N LEU A 113 5.61 -18.11 -10.82
CA LEU A 113 4.30 -18.71 -10.69
C LEU A 113 3.71 -18.73 -12.10
N GLU A 114 3.55 -19.93 -12.69
CA GLU A 114 3.05 -20.13 -14.06
C GLU A 114 1.52 -20.04 -14.15
#